data_AF-A0A662LFI9-F1
#
_entry.id   AF-A0A662LFI9-F1
#
_cell.length_a   1.000
_cell.length_b   1.000
_cell.length_c   1.000
_cell.angle_alpha   90.00
_cell.angle_beta   90.00
_cell.angle_gamma   90.00
#
_symmetry.space_group_name_H-M   'P 1'
#
loop_
_entity.id
_entity.type
_entity.pdbx_description
1 polymer ?
#
loop_
_entity_poly.entity_id
_entity_poly.type
_entity_poly.pdbx_seq_one_letter_code
_entity_poly.pdbx_strand_id
1 'polypeptide(L)'
;MKANRKFVESREAVSAVIGVILMVAITVAIAAVVYIYVSGMMTGAPTATPSVALTADPSDKNCTITVGSPTQRNINWSDVEWTVVNVTDGEDITDKLNISTPDGELKGGQIISVK
;
A
#
# COMPACT_ATOMS: atom_id res chain seq x y z
N MET A 1 -44.56 -29.85 66.42
CA MET A 1 -44.13 -29.57 65.03
C MET A 1 -43.27 -28.32 65.05
N LYS A 2 -42.00 -28.39 64.63
CA LYS A 2 -41.14 -27.20 64.45
C LYS A 2 -40.44 -27.35 63.10
N ALA A 3 -40.94 -26.62 62.12
CA ALA A 3 -40.39 -26.56 60.77
C ALA A 3 -39.11 -25.71 60.81
N ASN A 4 -37.97 -26.33 60.52
CA ASN A 4 -36.72 -25.61 60.28
C ASN A 4 -36.60 -25.37 58.77
N ARG A 5 -37.20 -24.27 58.28
CA ARG A 5 -37.11 -23.88 56.87
C ARG A 5 -35.70 -23.32 56.63
N LYS A 6 -34.84 -24.13 56.03
CA LYS A 6 -33.52 -23.73 55.53
C LYS A 6 -33.70 -22.50 54.63
N PHE A 7 -33.28 -21.34 55.11
CA PHE A 7 -33.17 -20.11 54.33
C PHE A 7 -31.88 -20.23 53.51
N VAL A 8 -31.97 -20.94 52.37
CA VAL A 8 -30.95 -20.78 51.32
C VAL A 8 -31.29 -19.45 50.68
N GLU A 9 -30.55 -18.40 51.04
CA GLU A 9 -30.68 -17.11 50.37
C GLU A 9 -30.38 -17.28 48.87
N SER A 10 -31.36 -16.96 48.04
CA SER A 10 -31.34 -17.02 46.59
C SER A 10 -30.39 -15.97 45.95
N ARG A 11 -29.16 -15.83 46.45
CA ARG A 11 -28.11 -14.96 45.86
C ARG A 11 -27.10 -15.73 45.01
N GLU A 12 -27.16 -17.05 45.02
CA GLU A 12 -26.12 -17.92 44.47
C GLU A 12 -26.18 -18.10 42.94
N ALA A 13 -27.25 -17.64 42.27
CA ALA A 13 -27.43 -17.77 40.82
C ALA A 13 -27.18 -16.48 40.02
N VAL A 14 -27.11 -15.32 40.68
CA VAL A 14 -26.98 -14.01 40.00
C VAL A 14 -25.54 -13.76 39.54
N SER A 15 -24.54 -14.45 40.11
CA SER A 15 -23.15 -14.35 39.68
C SER A 15 -22.83 -15.16 38.41
N ALA A 16 -23.50 -16.29 38.18
CA ALA A 16 -23.25 -17.14 37.02
C ALA A 16 -23.58 -16.42 35.71
N VAL A 17 -24.74 -15.77 35.65
CA VAL A 17 -25.18 -15.02 34.46
C VAL A 17 -24.34 -13.76 34.25
N ILE A 18 -24.04 -13.02 35.33
CA ILE A 18 -23.24 -11.79 35.23
C ILE A 18 -21.82 -12.11 34.75
N GLY A 19 -21.22 -13.22 35.21
CA GLY A 19 -19.91 -13.67 34.74
C GLY A 19 -19.88 -13.96 33.24
N VAL A 20 -20.92 -14.60 32.72
CA VAL A 20 -21.03 -14.90 31.28
C VAL A 20 -21.17 -13.61 30.47
N ILE A 21 -22.00 -12.66 30.91
CA ILE A 21 -22.17 -11.37 30.21
C ILE A 21 -20.84 -10.61 30.16
N LEU A 22 -20.09 -10.57 31.26
CA LEU A 22 -18.79 -9.89 31.33
C LEU A 22 -17.72 -10.56 30.46
N MET A 23 -17.68 -11.90 30.46
CA MET A 23 -16.74 -12.67 29.64
C MET A 23 -17.00 -12.48 28.15
N VAL A 24 -18.28 -12.53 27.75
CA VAL A 24 -18.68 -12.34 26.35
C VAL A 24 -18.41 -10.90 25.92
N ALA A 25 -18.67 -9.91 26.78
CA ALA A 25 -18.44 -8.50 26.44
C ALA A 25 -16.97 -8.22 26.08
N ILE A 26 -16.02 -8.69 26.89
CA ILE A 26 -14.60 -8.44 26.67
C ILE A 26 -14.10 -9.20 25.43
N THR A 27 -14.53 -10.45 25.25
CA THR A 27 -14.10 -11.26 24.10
C THR A 27 -14.61 -10.72 22.78
N VAL A 28 -15.86 -10.22 22.72
CA VAL A 28 -16.41 -9.58 21.52
C VAL A 28 -15.65 -8.29 21.18
N ALA A 29 -15.30 -7.48 22.19
CA ALA A 29 -14.52 -6.27 21.98
C ALA A 29 -13.12 -6.58 21.42
N ILE A 30 -12.40 -7.54 22.00
CA ILE A 30 -11.07 -7.95 21.52
C ILE A 30 -11.17 -8.54 20.11
N ALA A 31 -12.14 -9.42 19.86
CA ALA A 31 -12.33 -10.03 18.54
C ALA A 31 -12.58 -8.99 17.45
N ALA A 32 -13.40 -7.97 17.72
CA ALA A 32 -13.68 -6.89 16.78
C ALA A 32 -12.43 -6.04 16.49
N VAL A 33 -11.66 -5.68 17.52
CA VAL A 33 -10.44 -4.89 17.35
C VAL A 33 -9.37 -5.65 16.57
N VAL A 34 -9.17 -6.94 16.87
CA VAL A 34 -8.23 -7.79 16.14
C VAL A 34 -8.68 -7.97 14.69
N TYR A 35 -10.00 -8.13 14.44
CA TYR A 35 -10.51 -8.21 13.08
C TYR A 35 -10.22 -6.94 12.28
N ILE A 36 -10.42 -5.75 12.85
CA ILE A 36 -10.11 -4.47 12.19
C ILE A 36 -8.60 -4.32 11.96
N TYR A 37 -7.77 -4.71 12.93
CA TYR A 37 -6.32 -4.64 12.81
C TYR A 37 -5.77 -5.57 11.73
N VAL A 38 -6.24 -6.82 11.71
CA VAL A 38 -5.83 -7.84 10.73
C VAL A 38 -6.42 -7.54 9.36
N SER A 39 -7.67 -7.09 9.27
CA SER A 39 -8.26 -6.68 7.98
C SER A 39 -7.59 -5.43 7.42
N GLY A 40 -7.26 -4.44 8.25
CA GLY A 40 -6.49 -3.26 7.84
C GLY A 40 -5.11 -3.63 7.30
N MET A 41 -4.41 -4.59 7.92
CA MET A 41 -3.16 -5.15 7.39
C MET A 41 -3.36 -5.98 6.11
N MET A 42 -4.51 -6.63 5.94
CA MET A 42 -4.82 -7.42 4.75
C MET A 42 -5.20 -6.55 3.55
N THR A 43 -5.82 -5.38 3.78
CA THR A 43 -6.25 -4.44 2.72
C THR A 43 -5.16 -3.47 2.28
N GLY A 44 -4.04 -3.40 3.00
CA GLY A 44 -3.00 -2.42 2.77
C GLY A 44 -1.61 -3.05 2.80
N ALA A 45 -1.31 -3.89 1.79
CA ALA A 45 0.10 -3.97 1.40
C ALA A 45 0.53 -2.53 1.07
N PRO A 46 1.64 -2.02 1.65
CA PRO A 46 2.13 -0.71 1.25
C PRO A 46 2.25 -0.74 -0.27
N THR A 47 1.58 0.18 -0.95
CA THR A 47 1.77 0.41 -2.38
C THR A 47 3.25 0.74 -2.53
N ALA A 48 4.05 -0.28 -2.83
CA ALA A 48 5.48 -0.10 -3.01
C ALA A 48 5.63 0.98 -4.08
N THR A 49 6.46 2.00 -3.81
CA THR A 49 6.71 3.02 -4.82
C THR A 49 7.22 2.31 -6.08
N PRO A 50 6.54 2.43 -7.23
CA PRO A 50 6.98 1.77 -8.43
C PRO A 50 8.37 2.28 -8.79
N SER A 51 9.27 1.34 -9.05
CA SER A 51 10.64 1.63 -9.46
C SER A 51 10.91 1.01 -10.84
N VAL A 52 11.63 1.76 -11.66
CA VAL A 52 11.95 1.40 -13.04
C VAL A 52 13.43 1.68 -13.25
N ALA A 53 14.15 0.69 -13.76
CA ALA A 53 15.53 0.91 -14.19
C ALA A 53 15.54 1.61 -15.55
N LEU A 54 16.38 2.62 -15.73
CA LEU A 54 16.54 3.32 -16.99
C LEU A 54 17.99 3.28 -17.41
N THR A 55 18.25 3.04 -18.68
CA THR A 55 19.60 3.06 -19.26
C THR A 55 19.61 4.03 -20.41
N ALA A 56 20.41 5.09 -20.29
CA ALA A 56 20.59 6.09 -21.32
C ALA A 56 21.78 5.73 -22.21
N ASP A 57 21.57 5.74 -23.51
CA ASP A 57 22.60 5.60 -24.53
C ASP A 57 22.70 6.94 -25.30
N PRO A 58 23.70 7.77 -25.00
CA PRO A 58 23.88 9.06 -25.65
C PRO A 58 24.41 8.88 -27.08
N SER A 59 23.71 9.41 -28.07
CA SER A 59 24.11 9.38 -29.48
C SER A 59 24.19 10.80 -30.05
N ASP A 60 25.36 11.44 -29.96
CA ASP A 60 25.67 12.80 -30.45
C ASP A 60 24.63 13.89 -30.11
N LYS A 61 23.53 13.95 -30.85
CA LYS A 61 22.44 14.95 -30.70
C LYS A 61 21.10 14.37 -30.23
N ASN A 62 20.98 13.05 -30.17
CA ASN A 62 19.78 12.36 -29.69
C ASN A 62 20.18 11.43 -28.53
N CYS A 63 19.34 11.33 -27.52
CA CYS A 63 19.53 10.34 -26.45
C CYS A 63 18.45 9.27 -26.55
N THR A 64 18.86 8.00 -26.52
CA THR A 64 17.93 6.88 -26.48
C THR A 64 17.91 6.32 -25.07
N ILE A 65 16.75 6.29 -24.43
CA ILE A 65 16.59 5.74 -23.09
C ILE A 65 15.84 4.42 -23.20
N THR A 66 16.49 3.33 -22.76
CA THR A 66 15.86 2.02 -22.66
C THR A 66 15.29 1.83 -21.26
N VAL A 67 14.04 1.37 -21.21
CA VAL A 67 13.24 1.23 -19.99
C VAL A 67 13.29 -0.23 -19.56
N GLY A 68 13.77 -0.48 -18.35
CA GLY A 68 13.75 -1.77 -17.70
C GLY A 68 12.35 -2.17 -17.25
N SER A 69 12.17 -3.43 -16.90
CA SER A 69 10.88 -3.91 -16.40
C SER A 69 10.49 -3.22 -15.10
N PRO A 70 9.30 -2.61 -15.00
CA PRO A 70 8.83 -1.99 -13.76
C PRO A 70 8.62 -3.04 -12.67
N THR A 71 8.85 -2.66 -11.41
CA THR A 71 8.59 -3.54 -10.24
C THR A 71 7.11 -3.79 -9.99
N GLN A 72 6.23 -2.97 -10.57
CA GLN A 72 4.77 -3.11 -10.52
C GLN A 72 4.17 -3.12 -11.92
N ARG A 73 2.98 -3.72 -12.04
CA ARG A 73 2.19 -3.76 -13.29
C ARG A 73 1.15 -2.64 -13.28
N ASN A 74 0.62 -2.30 -14.46
CA ASN A 74 -0.47 -1.32 -14.64
C ASN A 74 -0.06 0.14 -14.32
N ILE A 75 1.16 0.53 -14.71
CA ILE A 75 1.58 1.94 -14.72
C ILE A 75 1.47 2.40 -16.17
N ASN A 76 0.75 3.48 -16.45
CA ASN A 76 0.63 4.02 -17.80
C ASN A 76 1.68 5.11 -18.04
N TRP A 77 2.09 5.27 -19.31
CA TRP A 77 2.97 6.38 -19.72
C TRP A 77 2.36 7.77 -19.41
N SER A 78 1.03 7.89 -19.35
CA SER A 78 0.32 9.12 -18.98
C SER A 78 0.53 9.57 -17.54
N ASP A 79 0.88 8.63 -16.66
CA ASP A 79 0.98 8.88 -15.22
C ASP A 79 2.41 9.21 -14.79
N VAL A 80 3.35 9.24 -15.74
CA VAL A 80 4.78 9.48 -15.49
C VAL A 80 5.18 10.86 -15.97
N GLU A 81 5.72 11.67 -15.06
CA GLU A 81 6.36 12.95 -15.39
C GLU A 81 7.86 12.73 -15.64
N TRP A 82 8.35 13.25 -16.76
CA TRP A 82 9.75 13.11 -17.17
C TRP A 82 10.40 14.49 -17.30
N THR A 83 11.57 14.63 -16.69
CA THR A 83 12.43 15.80 -16.89
C THR A 83 13.78 15.29 -17.34
N VAL A 84 14.17 15.63 -18.57
CA VAL A 84 15.54 15.42 -19.05
C VAL A 84 16.20 16.79 -19.11
N VAL A 85 17.35 16.92 -18.45
CA VAL A 85 18.15 18.14 -18.43
C VAL A 85 19.40 17.90 -19.27
N ASN A 86 19.70 18.81 -20.19
CA ASN A 86 20.98 18.81 -20.88
C ASN A 86 21.97 19.62 -20.04
N VAL A 87 22.99 18.96 -19.50
CA VAL A 87 24.06 19.64 -18.76
C VAL A 87 25.25 19.75 -19.70
N THR A 88 25.55 20.97 -20.13
CA THR A 88 26.80 21.28 -20.83
C THR A 88 27.67 22.11 -19.88
N ASP A 89 28.88 21.63 -19.60
CA ASP A 89 29.92 22.34 -18.84
C ASP A 89 29.48 23.01 -17.53
N GLY A 90 28.64 22.32 -16.75
CA GLY A 90 28.31 22.72 -15.37
C GLY A 90 27.24 23.81 -15.25
N GLU A 91 26.56 24.17 -16.34
CA GLU A 91 25.39 25.04 -16.33
C GLU A 91 24.14 24.21 -16.69
N ASP A 92 23.10 24.27 -15.86
CA ASP A 92 21.83 23.58 -16.09
C ASP A 92 21.10 24.28 -17.24
N ILE A 93 21.33 23.84 -18.47
CA ILE A 93 20.54 24.31 -19.61
C ILE A 93 19.16 23.65 -19.47
N THR A 94 18.20 24.42 -18.98
CA THR A 94 16.77 24.01 -18.88
C THR A 94 16.10 24.15 -20.25
N ASP A 95 16.70 23.56 -21.28
CA ASP A 95 15.99 23.33 -22.54
C ASP A 95 15.11 22.10 -22.35
N LYS A 96 13.80 22.28 -22.45
CA LYS A 96 12.85 21.18 -22.43
C LYS A 96 13.07 20.33 -23.69
N LEU A 97 13.80 19.23 -23.54
CA LEU A 97 13.95 18.25 -24.62
C LEU A 97 12.60 17.61 -24.92
N ASN A 98 12.34 17.35 -26.19
CA ASN A 98 11.11 16.69 -26.63
C ASN A 98 11.26 15.19 -26.36
N ILE A 99 10.47 14.68 -25.43
CA ILE A 99 10.45 13.28 -25.03
C ILE A 99 9.29 12.60 -25.76
N SER A 100 9.60 11.62 -26.61
CA SER A 100 8.59 10.76 -27.22
C SER A 100 8.47 9.47 -26.41
N THR A 101 7.41 9.35 -25.61
CA THR A 101 7.10 8.12 -24.87
C THR A 101 6.23 7.18 -25.71
N PRO A 102 6.36 5.85 -25.56
CA PRO A 102 5.41 4.90 -26.13
C PRO A 102 3.99 5.07 -25.58
N ASP A 103 2.98 4.62 -26.32
CA ASP A 103 1.59 4.59 -25.84
C ASP A 103 1.31 3.35 -24.98
N GLY A 104 0.48 3.51 -23.93
CA GLY A 104 -0.05 2.42 -23.12
C GLY A 104 0.69 2.18 -21.79
N GLU A 105 0.76 0.91 -21.38
CA GLU A 105 1.41 0.52 -20.13
C GLU A 105 2.95 0.54 -20.25
N LEU A 106 3.62 0.94 -19.16
CA LEU A 106 5.06 0.78 -18.96
C LEU A 106 5.41 -0.71 -18.94
N LYS A 107 6.29 -1.13 -19.84
CA LYS A 107 6.80 -2.50 -19.95
C LYS A 107 8.31 -2.47 -20.18
N GLY A 108 8.99 -3.50 -19.69
CA GLY A 108 10.42 -3.66 -19.92
C GLY A 108 10.73 -3.84 -21.40
N GLY A 109 11.84 -3.25 -21.85
CA GLY A 109 12.31 -3.27 -23.23
C GLY A 109 11.74 -2.16 -24.11
N GLN A 110 10.96 -1.24 -23.55
CA GLN A 110 10.49 -0.06 -24.25
C GLN A 110 11.62 0.97 -24.43
N ILE A 111 11.60 1.67 -25.56
CA ILE A 111 12.60 2.68 -25.91
C ILE A 111 11.91 4.05 -25.97
N ILE A 112 12.51 5.02 -25.29
CA ILE A 112 12.14 6.43 -25.33
C ILE A 112 13.22 7.16 -26.14
N SER A 113 12.79 8.01 -27.07
CA SER A 113 13.71 8.89 -27.79
C SER A 113 13.59 10.32 -27.25
N VAL A 114 14.73 10.92 -26.96
CA VAL A 114 14.86 12.31 -26.50
C VAL A 114 15.56 13.11 -27.60
N LYS A 115 14.91 14.18 -28.06
CA LYS A 115 15.37 15.09 -29.11
C LYS A 115 15.41 16.53 -28.65
#